data_AF-A0A966PVK9-F1
#
_entry.id   AF-A0A966PVK9-F1
#
_cell.length_a   1.000
_cell.length_b   1.000
_cell.length_c   1.000
_cell.angle_alpha   90.00
_cell.angle_beta   90.00
_cell.angle_gamma   90.00
#
_symmetry.space_group_name_H-M   'P 1'
#
loop_
_entity.id
_entity.type
_entity.pdbx_description
1 polymer ?
#
loop_
_entity_poly.entity_id
_entity_poly.type
_entity_poly.pdbx_seq_one_letter_code
_entity_poly.pdbx_strand_id
1 'polypeptide(L)'
;MQNSMNPLAKHFRQPSVYLKLPSGGKYWPEGTINLPANGEVPIMAMTTKDEITIRTPDALMNGQGVVDLIQSCCPNITNAWAMPTIDSDAILVAIRIATNGSNMDIDSKCP
;
A
#
# COMPACT_ATOMS: atom_id res chain seq x y z
N MET A 1 -25.31 -20.01 -0.25
CA MET A 1 -24.39 -20.88 -1.01
C MET A 1 -23.00 -20.68 -0.41
N GLN A 2 -22.33 -21.77 -0.03
CA GLN A 2 -21.08 -21.77 0.74
C GLN A 2 -20.00 -20.90 0.06
N ASN A 3 -19.57 -19.85 0.75
CA ASN A 3 -18.43 -19.03 0.33
C ASN A 3 -17.14 -19.82 0.64
N SER A 4 -16.77 -20.75 -0.25
CA SER A 4 -15.47 -21.43 -0.20
C SER A 4 -14.38 -20.45 -0.64
N MET A 5 -14.08 -19.48 0.23
CA MET A 5 -12.96 -18.58 0.02
C MET A 5 -11.69 -19.44 0.02
N ASN A 6 -11.08 -19.60 -1.15
CA ASN A 6 -9.93 -20.46 -1.36
C ASN A 6 -8.86 -20.13 -0.28
N PRO A 7 -8.53 -21.06 0.63
CA PRO A 7 -7.60 -20.78 1.74
C PRO A 7 -6.18 -20.47 1.24
N LEU A 8 -5.84 -20.88 0.01
CA LEU A 8 -4.58 -20.54 -0.65
C LEU A 8 -4.59 -19.13 -1.26
N ALA A 9 -5.76 -18.53 -1.51
CA ALA A 9 -5.91 -17.18 -2.09
C ALA A 9 -5.05 -16.13 -1.36
N LYS A 10 -4.99 -16.24 -0.02
CA LYS A 10 -4.22 -15.34 0.84
C LYS A 10 -2.70 -15.48 0.68
N HIS A 11 -2.23 -16.61 0.16
CA HIS A 11 -0.79 -16.91 -0.01
C HIS A 11 -0.26 -16.62 -1.41
N PHE A 12 -1.13 -16.35 -2.40
CA PHE A 12 -0.67 -16.03 -3.76
C PHE A 12 0.00 -14.66 -3.86
N ARG A 13 -0.34 -13.73 -2.96
CA ARG A 13 0.25 -12.40 -2.94
C ARG A 13 1.41 -12.38 -1.95
N GLN A 14 2.63 -12.32 -2.48
CA GLN A 14 3.84 -12.23 -1.69
C GLN A 14 4.35 -10.78 -1.66
N PRO A 15 5.01 -10.36 -0.57
CA PRO A 15 5.69 -9.07 -0.53
C PRO A 15 6.74 -8.96 -1.64
N SER A 16 6.74 -7.83 -2.34
CA SER A 16 7.71 -7.54 -3.41
C SER A 16 8.80 -6.58 -2.94
N VAL A 17 8.48 -5.74 -1.95
CA VAL A 17 9.39 -4.74 -1.37
C VAL A 17 9.25 -4.75 0.14
N TYR A 18 10.34 -4.53 0.86
CA TYR A 18 10.34 -4.27 2.30
C TYR A 18 10.72 -2.81 2.53
N LEU A 19 9.83 -2.05 3.18
CA LEU A 19 10.00 -0.63 3.40
C LEU A 19 10.32 -0.35 4.87
N LYS A 20 11.43 0.31 5.13
CA LYS A 20 11.67 0.96 6.42
C LYS A 20 10.94 2.30 6.45
N LEU A 21 10.01 2.47 7.39
CA LEU A 21 9.26 3.72 7.51
C LEU A 21 10.20 4.88 7.89
N PRO A 22 10.11 6.05 7.24
CA PRO A 22 10.86 7.24 7.63
C PRO A 22 10.71 7.63 9.10
N SER A 23 9.51 7.51 9.67
CA SER A 23 9.27 7.76 11.10
C SER A 23 9.77 6.65 12.02
N GLY A 24 10.05 5.46 11.46
CA GLY A 24 10.29 4.24 12.22
C GLY A 24 9.10 3.78 13.07
N GLY A 25 7.88 4.25 12.77
CA GLY A 25 6.65 3.92 13.51
C GLY A 25 6.29 4.85 14.67
N LYS A 26 7.10 5.86 14.97
CA LYS A 26 6.98 6.65 16.22
C LYS A 26 5.71 7.50 16.34
N TYR A 27 5.12 7.91 15.22
CA TYR A 27 3.98 8.82 15.19
C TYR A 27 2.65 8.12 14.85
N TRP A 28 2.66 6.80 14.83
CA TRP A 28 1.46 6.01 14.60
C TRP A 28 0.70 5.83 15.92
N PRO A 29 -0.63 6.05 15.95
CA PRO A 29 -1.42 5.70 17.12
C PRO A 29 -1.35 4.20 17.43
N GLU A 30 -1.52 3.84 18.69
CA GLU A 30 -1.48 2.43 19.10
C GLU A 30 -2.50 1.58 18.34
N GLY A 31 -2.07 0.41 17.87
CA GLY A 31 -2.92 -0.54 17.16
C GLY A 31 -3.24 -0.21 15.70
N THR A 32 -2.74 0.92 15.17
CA THR A 32 -2.95 1.33 13.76
C THR A 32 -1.91 0.78 12.78
N ILE A 33 -0.80 0.28 13.32
CA ILE A 33 0.25 -0.41 12.59
C ILE A 33 0.83 -1.55 13.42
N ASN A 34 1.16 -2.67 12.78
CA ASN A 34 1.91 -3.77 13.35
C ASN A 34 3.31 -3.82 12.74
N LEU A 35 4.29 -3.24 13.43
CA LEU A 35 5.68 -3.22 12.97
C LEU A 35 6.40 -4.53 13.32
N PRO A 36 7.01 -5.22 12.33
CA PRO A 36 7.82 -6.39 12.61
C PRO A 36 9.12 -6.03 13.35
N ALA A 37 9.77 -7.02 13.96
CA ALA A 37 10.97 -6.80 14.79
C ALA A 37 12.17 -6.18 14.05
N ASN A 38 12.26 -6.35 12.73
CA ASN A 38 13.28 -5.71 11.89
C ASN A 38 12.96 -4.24 11.56
N GLY A 39 11.75 -3.76 11.88
CA GLY A 39 11.30 -2.39 11.58
C GLY A 39 10.98 -2.12 10.12
N GLU A 40 10.81 -3.16 9.29
CA GLU A 40 10.48 -3.03 7.87
C GLU A 40 9.11 -3.64 7.59
N VAL A 41 8.24 -2.86 6.96
CA VAL A 41 6.91 -3.33 6.57
C VAL A 41 6.94 -3.99 5.19
N PRO A 42 6.32 -5.16 5.01
CA PRO A 42 6.17 -5.78 3.70
C PRO A 42 5.17 -4.98 2.86
N ILE A 43 5.54 -4.70 1.62
CA ILE A 43 4.71 -4.05 0.61
C ILE A 43 4.47 -5.02 -0.55
N MET A 44 3.20 -5.22 -0.86
CA MET A 44 2.72 -6.07 -1.95
C MET A 44 2.39 -5.21 -3.18
N ALA A 45 2.56 -5.78 -4.37
CA ALA A 45 2.14 -5.16 -5.63
C ALA A 45 0.62 -4.98 -5.70
N MET A 46 0.13 -3.95 -6.40
CA MET A 46 -1.30 -3.69 -6.60
C MET A 46 -2.01 -4.85 -7.30
N THR A 47 -3.28 -5.05 -6.98
CA THR A 47 -4.16 -5.98 -7.71
C THR A 47 -4.85 -5.20 -8.81
N THR A 48 -5.43 -5.92 -9.77
CA THR A 48 -6.32 -5.32 -10.77
C THR A 48 -7.45 -4.50 -10.12
N LYS A 49 -7.97 -4.93 -8.96
CA LYS A 49 -9.00 -4.18 -8.23
C LYS A 49 -8.44 -2.84 -7.72
N ASP A 50 -7.28 -2.86 -7.10
CA ASP A 50 -6.63 -1.65 -6.57
C ASP A 50 -6.33 -0.63 -7.70
N GLU A 51 -5.87 -1.13 -8.85
CA GLU A 51 -5.63 -0.30 -10.04
C GLU A 51 -6.90 0.34 -10.60
N ILE A 52 -8.03 -0.36 -10.57
CA ILE A 52 -9.32 0.20 -11.01
C ILE A 52 -9.81 1.25 -10.01
N THR A 53 -9.71 0.96 -8.71
CA THR A 53 -10.12 1.89 -7.65
C THR A 53 -9.33 3.20 -7.74
N ILE A 54 -8.01 3.15 -7.90
CA ILE A 54 -7.18 4.37 -7.95
C ILE A 54 -7.38 5.17 -9.25
N ARG A 55 -7.94 4.56 -10.31
CA ARG A 55 -8.31 5.25 -11.55
C ARG A 55 -9.76 5.78 -11.52
N THR A 56 -10.54 5.41 -10.51
CA THR A 56 -11.94 5.83 -10.38
C THR A 56 -12.01 7.13 -9.59
N PRO A 57 -12.48 8.24 -10.18
CA PRO A 57 -12.42 9.56 -9.56
C PRO A 57 -13.22 9.63 -8.25
N ASP A 58 -14.39 8.99 -8.18
CA ASP A 58 -15.27 9.00 -7.01
C ASP A 58 -14.59 8.49 -5.73
N ALA A 59 -13.84 7.38 -5.84
CA ALA A 59 -13.09 6.82 -4.71
C ALA A 59 -11.93 7.72 -4.25
N LEU A 60 -11.43 8.60 -5.12
CA LEU A 60 -10.36 9.54 -4.77
C LEU A 60 -10.88 10.82 -4.13
N MET A 61 -12.10 11.25 -4.47
CA MET A 61 -12.65 12.54 -4.02
C MET A 61 -12.69 12.68 -2.49
N ASN A 62 -12.85 11.58 -1.78
CA ASN A 62 -12.85 11.54 -0.32
C ASN A 62 -11.59 10.88 0.27
N GLY A 63 -10.62 10.47 -0.55
CA GLY A 63 -9.40 9.77 -0.11
C GLY A 63 -9.57 8.29 0.23
N GLN A 64 -10.79 7.74 0.16
CA GLN A 64 -11.04 6.33 0.52
C GLN A 64 -10.26 5.36 -0.37
N GLY A 65 -10.14 5.66 -1.68
CA GLY A 65 -9.40 4.84 -2.62
C GLY A 65 -7.91 4.72 -2.28
N VAL A 66 -7.31 5.77 -1.70
CA VAL A 66 -5.91 5.74 -1.25
C VAL A 66 -5.78 4.91 0.03
N VAL A 67 -6.72 5.05 0.96
CA VAL A 67 -6.75 4.25 2.20
C VAL A 67 -6.89 2.77 1.89
N ASP A 68 -7.84 2.41 1.02
CA ASP A 68 -8.08 1.03 0.58
C ASP A 68 -6.85 0.45 -0.12
N LEU A 69 -6.21 1.25 -0.98
CA LEU A 69 -4.97 0.87 -1.67
C LEU A 69 -3.87 0.53 -0.66
N ILE A 70 -3.64 1.39 0.33
CA ILE A 70 -2.56 1.20 1.30
C ILE A 70 -2.83 -0.03 2.18
N GLN A 71 -4.05 -0.22 2.66
CA GLN A 71 -4.40 -1.41 3.47
C GLN A 71 -4.35 -2.70 2.63
N SER A 72 -4.69 -2.63 1.34
CA SER A 72 -4.58 -3.76 0.42
C SER A 72 -3.12 -4.15 0.13
N CYS A 73 -2.23 -3.16 0.00
CA CYS A 73 -0.83 -3.39 -0.37
C CYS A 73 0.09 -3.56 0.86
N CYS A 74 -0.28 -3.05 2.02
CA CYS A 74 0.48 -3.15 3.27
C CYS A 74 -0.42 -3.69 4.40
N PRO A 75 -0.48 -5.02 4.58
CA PRO A 75 -1.40 -5.63 5.54
C PRO A 75 -1.02 -5.36 7.01
N ASN A 76 0.22 -4.90 7.24
CA ASN A 76 0.70 -4.47 8.55
C ASN A 76 0.08 -3.14 8.99
N ILE A 77 -0.46 -2.35 8.06
CA ILE A 77 -1.17 -1.11 8.35
C ILE A 77 -2.65 -1.45 8.51
N THR A 78 -3.11 -1.49 9.74
CA THR A 78 -4.51 -1.81 10.05
C THR A 78 -5.41 -0.61 9.81
N ASN A 79 -4.91 0.61 10.03
CA ASN A 79 -5.67 1.84 9.82
C ASN A 79 -4.84 2.91 9.11
N ALA A 80 -5.02 3.06 7.79
CA ALA A 80 -4.31 4.07 7.01
C ALA A 80 -4.86 5.50 7.18
N TRP A 81 -6.06 5.70 7.76
CA TRP A 81 -6.55 7.04 8.10
C TRP A 81 -5.73 7.71 9.21
N ALA A 82 -5.15 6.90 10.08
CA ALA A 82 -4.33 7.36 11.20
C ALA A 82 -2.85 7.52 10.82
N MET A 83 -2.52 7.39 9.54
CA MET A 83 -1.14 7.43 9.06
C MET A 83 -0.55 8.83 9.18
N PRO A 84 0.66 8.97 9.74
CA PRO A 84 1.35 10.25 9.75
C PRO A 84 1.87 10.58 8.34
N THR A 85 1.72 11.84 7.92
CA THR A 85 2.09 12.30 6.56
C THR A 85 3.55 11.98 6.18
N ILE A 86 4.45 11.95 7.16
CA ILE A 86 5.87 11.61 6.97
C ILE A 86 6.09 10.22 6.33
N ASP A 87 5.18 9.28 6.56
CA ASP A 87 5.28 7.91 6.03
C ASP A 87 4.42 7.70 4.77
N SER A 88 3.45 8.58 4.51
CA SER A 88 2.49 8.46 3.40
C SER A 88 3.18 8.38 2.05
N ASP A 89 4.05 9.34 1.74
CA ASP A 89 4.73 9.41 0.44
C ASP A 89 5.65 8.21 0.23
N ALA A 90 6.38 7.81 1.27
CA ALA A 90 7.27 6.66 1.22
C ALA A 90 6.50 5.36 0.92
N ILE A 91 5.34 5.17 1.54
CA ILE A 91 4.49 4.00 1.31
C ILE A 91 3.91 4.01 -0.12
N LEU A 92 3.39 5.15 -0.59
CA LEU A 92 2.83 5.25 -1.94
C LEU A 92 3.89 4.99 -3.02
N VAL A 93 5.10 5.52 -2.84
CA VAL A 93 6.23 5.25 -3.72
C VAL A 93 6.61 3.77 -3.67
N ALA A 94 6.69 3.17 -2.48
CA ALA A 94 7.00 1.74 -2.35
C ALA A 94 5.95 0.84 -3.03
N ILE A 95 4.66 1.17 -2.93
CA ILE A 95 3.58 0.47 -3.64
C ILE A 95 3.77 0.56 -5.16
N ARG A 96 4.16 1.75 -5.65
CA ARG A 96 4.42 1.95 -7.08
C ARG A 96 5.62 1.15 -7.56
N ILE A 97 6.70 1.10 -6.79
CA ILE A 97 7.89 0.29 -7.08
C ILE A 97 7.53 -1.20 -7.05
N ALA A 98 6.76 -1.64 -6.04
CA ALA A 98 6.32 -3.03 -5.94
C ALA A 98 5.49 -3.47 -7.16
N THR A 99 4.75 -2.56 -7.78
CA THR A 99 3.87 -2.86 -8.92
C THR A 99 4.56 -2.74 -10.27
N ASN A 100 5.33 -1.66 -10.47
CA ASN A 100 5.88 -1.31 -11.79
C ASN A 100 7.38 -1.59 -11.92
N GLY A 101 8.04 -1.99 -10.84
CA GLY A 101 9.50 -2.09 -10.78
C GLY A 101 10.17 -0.78 -10.39
N SER A 102 11.49 -0.81 -10.29
CA SER A 102 12.32 0.29 -9.77
C SER A 102 12.62 1.40 -10.78
N ASN A 103 12.37 1.17 -12.07
CA ASN A 103 12.57 2.15 -13.13
C ASN A 103 11.21 2.68 -13.61
N MET A 104 11.08 4.00 -13.73
CA MET A 104 9.91 4.64 -14.29
C MET A 104 10.37 5.53 -15.45
N ASP A 105 10.05 5.12 -16.67
CA ASP A 105 10.33 5.92 -17.85
C ASP A 105 9.38 7.13 -17.89
N ILE A 106 9.94 8.33 -17.94
CA ILE A 106 9.20 9.58 -18.02
C ILE A 106 9.48 10.17 -19.40
N ASP A 107 8.44 10.23 -20.24
CA ASP A 107 8.49 10.97 -21.50
C ASP A 107 7.89 12.36 -21.28
N SER A 108 8.60 13.39 -21.73
CA SER A 108 8.23 14.80 -21.59
C SER A 108 8.43 15.48 -22.94
N LYS A 109 7.36 16.11 -23.43
CA LYS A 109 7.43 16.95 -24.62
C LYS A 109 7.63 18.40 -24.16
N CYS A 110 8.80 18.98 -24.45
CA CYS A 110 9.06 20.39 -24.19
C CYS A 110 8.02 21.27 -24.92
N PRO A 111 7.50 22.34 -24.27
CA PRO A 111 6.56 23.28 -24.89
C PRO A 111 7.09 23.95 -26.15
#